data_AF-A0A822H9C3-F1
#
_entry.id   AF-A0A822H9C3-F1
#
_cell.length_a   1.000
_cell.length_b   1.000
_cell.length_c   1.000
_cell.angle_alpha   90.00
_cell.angle_beta   90.00
_cell.angle_gamma   90.00
#
_symmetry.space_group_name_H-M   'P 1'
#
loop_
_entity.id
_entity.type
_entity.pdbx_description
1 polymer ?
#
loop_
_entity_poly.entity_id
_entity_poly.type
_entity_poly.pdbx_seq_one_letter_code
_entity_poly.pdbx_strand_id
1 'polypeptide(L)' 'MALRGLKVLELSGLAPVPFCGMLLADYGASVIRIDRKDDRQNTRLDRLA' A
#
# COMPACT_ATOMS: atom_id res chain seq x y z
N MET A 1 4.71 17.87 4.94
CA MET A 1 5.43 16.80 4.24
C MET A 1 5.30 16.98 2.73
N ALA A 2 6.22 16.39 1.97
CA ALA A 2 6.37 16.62 0.53
C ALA A 2 5.18 16.10 -0.32
N LEU A 3 4.46 15.07 0.12
CA LEU A 3 3.36 14.45 -0.63
C LEU A 3 1.97 14.75 -0.06
N ARG A 4 1.86 15.76 0.83
CA ARG A 4 0.60 16.11 1.48
C ARG A 4 -0.47 16.49 0.44
N GLY A 5 -1.64 15.86 0.55
CA GLY A 5 -2.79 16.14 -0.31
C GLY A 5 -2.88 15.23 -1.54
N LEU A 6 -1.86 14.41 -1.79
CA LEU A 6 -1.91 13.39 -2.84
C LEU A 6 -2.69 12.16 -2.36
N LYS A 7 -3.48 11.59 -3.27
CA LYS A 7 -4.18 10.32 -3.09
C LYS A 7 -3.55 9.29 -4.01
N VAL A 8 -3.08 8.18 -3.46
CA VAL A 8 -2.39 7.12 -4.18
C VAL A 8 -3.22 5.85 -4.08
N LEU A 9 -3.47 5.22 -5.23
CA LEU A 9 -4.05 3.89 -5.29
C LEU A 9 -2.91 2.88 -5.47
N GLU A 10 -2.78 1.99 -4.51
CA GLU A 10 -1.83 0.88 -4.55
C GLU A 10 -2.58 -0.38 -5.00
N LEU A 11 -2.08 -1.07 -6.02
CA LEU A 11 -2.65 -2.35 -6.45
C LEU A 11 -1.97 -3.50 -5.72
N SER A 12 -2.68 -4.61 -5.53
CA SER A 12 -2.11 -5.77 -4.85
C SER A 12 -0.80 -6.25 -5.49
N GLY A 13 0.17 -6.52 -4.63
CA GLY A 13 1.49 -7.01 -4.99
C GLY A 13 2.26 -7.49 -3.76
N LEU A 14 3.35 -8.21 -3.98
CA LEU A 14 4.21 -8.71 -2.90
C LEU A 14 4.93 -7.57 -2.17
N ALA A 15 5.71 -7.90 -1.14
CA ALA A 15 6.42 -6.99 -0.24
C ALA A 15 6.97 -5.66 -0.81
N PRO A 16 7.57 -5.59 -2.02
CA PRO A 16 8.03 -4.31 -2.58
C PRO A 16 6.90 -3.28 -2.79
N VAL A 17 5.68 -3.74 -3.07
CA VAL A 17 4.52 -2.88 -3.32
C VAL A 17 4.02 -2.23 -2.02
N PRO A 18 3.62 -2.97 -0.97
CA PRO A 18 3.32 -2.41 0.35
C PRO A 18 4.39 -1.47 0.87
N PHE A 19 5.65 -1.82 0.67
CA PHE A 19 6.78 -1.02 1.16
C PHE A 19 6.83 0.35 0.51
N CYS A 20 6.59 0.43 -0.80
CA CYS A 20 6.48 1.69 -1.51
C CYS A 20 5.29 2.52 -0.98
N GLY A 21 4.11 1.91 -0.78
CA GLY A 21 2.96 2.58 -0.20
C GLY A 21 3.22 3.15 1.18
N MET A 22 3.91 2.40 2.04
CA MET A 22 4.31 2.88 3.38
C MET A 22 5.24 4.11 3.29
N LEU A 23 6.26 4.07 2.43
CA LEU A 23 7.15 5.22 2.22
C LEU A 23 6.38 6.46 1.75
N LEU A 24 5.47 6.30 0.78
CA LEU A 24 4.65 7.42 0.31
C LEU A 24 3.76 8.00 1.42
N ALA A 25 3.22 7.14 2.28
CA ALA A 25 2.43 7.55 3.44
C ALA A 25 3.28 8.30 4.49
N ASP A 26 4.51 7.87 4.74
CA ASP A 26 5.45 8.57 5.62
C ASP A 26 5.76 10.00 5.13
N TYR A 27 5.82 10.20 3.82
CA TYR A 27 5.93 11.54 3.20
C TYR A 27 4.59 12.29 3.06
N GLY A 28 3.52 11.77 3.66
CA GLY A 28 2.24 12.45 3.86
C GLY A 28 1.19 12.22 2.78
N ALA A 29 1.36 11.23 1.91
CA ALA A 29 0.33 10.82 0.95
C ALA A 29 -0.81 10.03 1.65
N SER A 30 -2.01 10.08 1.10
CA SER A 30 -3.11 9.19 1.46
C SER A 30 -3.10 7.98 0.52
N VAL A 31 -2.70 6.82 1.03
CA VAL A 31 -2.56 5.59 0.22
C VAL A 31 -3.72 4.64 0.51
N ILE A 32 -4.38 4.13 -0.53
CA ILE A 32 -5.46 3.15 -0.45
C ILE A 32 -5.08 1.94 -1.28
N ARG A 33 -5.05 0.76 -0.65
CA ARG A 33 -4.81 -0.50 -1.35
C ARG A 33 -6.08 -1.03 -1.99
N ILE A 34 -5.94 -1.53 -3.21
CA ILE A 34 -6.98 -2.22 -3.97
C ILE A 34 -6.49 -3.65 -4.24
N ASP A 35 -7.16 -4.60 -3.59
CA ASP A 35 -6.97 -6.02 -3.81
C ASP A 35 -8.09 -6.57 -4.71
N ARG A 36 -7.81 -7.67 -5.44
CA ARG A 36 -8.88 -8.44 -6.07
C ARG A 36 -9.69 -9.11 -4.96
N LYS A 37 -11.00 -9.25 -5.18
CA LYS A 37 -11.93 -9.85 -4.20
C LYS A 37 -11.45 -11.19 -3.62
N ASP A 38 -10.76 -11.99 -4.43
CA ASP A 38 -10.27 -13.33 -4.06
C ASP A 38 -8.79 -13.37 -3.63
N ASP A 39 -8.13 -12.22 -3.53
CA ASP A 39 -6.70 -12.11 -3.22
C ASP A 39 -6.41 -12.21 -1.70
N ARG A 40 -6.99 -13.23 -1.05
CA ARG A 40 -6.91 -13.43 0.41
C ARG A 40 -5.52 -13.81 0.92
N GLN A 41 -4.64 -14.31 0.05
CA GLN A 41 -3.34 -14.80 0.45
C GLN A 41 -2.35 -13.66 0.69
N ASN A 42 -2.42 -12.60 -0.11
CA ASN A 42 -1.47 -11.51 -0.05
C ASN A 42 -1.64 -10.68 1.24
N THR A 43 -2.89 -10.40 1.65
CA THR A 43 -3.19 -9.66 2.89
C THR A 43 -2.64 -10.33 4.15
N ARG A 44 -2.49 -11.67 4.17
CA ARG A 44 -1.95 -12.38 5.34
C ARG A 44 -0.43 -12.27 5.41
N LEU A 45 0.26 -12.35 4.29
CA LEU A 45 1.72 -12.23 4.23
C LEU A 45 2.17 -10.82 4.61
N ASP A 46 1.44 -9.79 4.16
CA ASP A 46 1.75 -8.39 4.46
C ASP A 46 1.58 -8.01 5.94
N ARG A 47 0.84 -8.81 6.72
CA ARG A 47 0.68 -8.60 8.17
C ARG A 47 1.75 -9.29 9.02
N LEU A 48 2.53 -10.18 8.40
CA LEU A 48 3.60 -10.92 9.07
C LEU A 48 4.97 -10.26 8.88
N ALA A 49 5.08 -9.36 7.90
CA ALA A 49 6.25 -8.50 7.67
C ALA A 49 6.12 -7.20 8.46
#